data_AF-A0A4Y9F4J5-F1
#
_entry.id   AF-A0A4Y9F4J5-F1
#
_cell.length_a   1.000
_cell.length_b   1.000
_cell.length_c   1.000
_cell.angle_alpha   90.00
_cell.angle_beta   90.00
_cell.angle_gamma   90.00
#
_symmetry.space_group_name_H-M   'P 1'
#
loop_
_entity.id
_entity.type
_entity.pdbx_description
1 polymer ?
#
loop_
_entity_poly.entity_id
_entity_poly.type
_entity_poly.pdbx_seq_one_letter_code
_entity_poly.pdbx_strand_id
1 'polypeptide(L)'
;MADPARAARLADRIKVIVAQALERRIKDPRLGFITVTDARVTNDLQHATIYYTVFGSEEEQASTKAALESAKGILRSEVGKNITARLTPTLTFVPDEVPVNAAHIEDLLRKTKERDAELAAARESAEYAGGEDAYKSTETEEDEA
;
A
#
# COMPACT_ATOMS: atom_id res chain seq x y z
N MET A 1 -4.32 27.29 -14.36
CA MET A 1 -3.95 25.90 -14.00
C MET A 1 -3.16 25.99 -12.71
N ALA A 2 -3.58 25.34 -11.61
CA ALA A 2 -2.81 25.46 -10.37
C ALA A 2 -1.49 24.68 -10.49
N ASP A 3 -0.45 25.23 -9.86
CA ASP A 3 0.85 24.59 -9.71
C ASP A 3 0.70 23.22 -9.02
N PRO A 4 1.18 22.10 -9.61
CA PRO A 4 1.16 20.78 -8.99
C PRO A 4 1.77 20.76 -7.58
N ALA A 5 2.80 21.57 -7.32
CA ALA A 5 3.41 21.69 -6.01
C ALA A 5 2.49 22.38 -4.99
N ARG A 6 1.53 23.19 -5.44
CA ARG A 6 0.48 23.77 -4.59
C ARG A 6 -0.59 22.74 -4.24
N ALA A 7 -1.01 21.92 -5.21
CA ALA A 7 -1.95 20.84 -4.96
C ALA A 7 -1.39 19.81 -3.96
N ALA A 8 -0.12 19.42 -4.11
CA ALA A 8 0.56 18.51 -3.19
C ALA A 8 0.63 19.07 -1.76
N ARG A 9 1.06 20.32 -1.58
CA ARG A 9 1.11 20.98 -0.25
C ARG A 9 -0.27 21.07 0.40
N LEU A 10 -1.31 21.33 -0.40
CA LEU A 10 -2.68 21.36 0.11
C LEU A 10 -3.15 19.96 0.51
N ALA A 11 -2.81 18.94 -0.27
CA ALA A 11 -3.14 17.55 0.03
C ALA A 11 -2.53 17.10 1.37
N ASP A 12 -1.24 17.35 1.58
CA ASP A 12 -0.55 17.05 2.86
C ASP A 12 -1.23 17.75 4.04
N ARG A 13 -1.61 19.02 3.85
CA ARG A 13 -2.29 19.78 4.89
C ARG A 13 -3.67 19.20 5.21
N ILE A 14 -4.45 18.86 4.18
CA ILE A 14 -5.77 18.23 4.33
C ILE A 14 -5.64 16.89 5.04
N LYS A 15 -4.66 16.06 4.68
CA LYS A 15 -4.39 14.77 5.33
C LYS A 15 -4.23 14.94 6.84
N VAL A 16 -3.36 15.85 7.27
CA VAL A 16 -3.11 16.11 8.70
C VAL A 16 -4.35 16.63 9.41
N ILE A 17 -5.07 17.59 8.81
CA ILE A 17 -6.27 18.17 9.42
C ILE A 17 -7.36 17.10 9.58
N VAL A 18 -7.60 16.29 8.54
CA VAL A 18 -8.62 15.24 8.58
C VAL A 18 -8.25 14.17 9.61
N ALA A 19 -7.00 13.73 9.67
CA ALA A 19 -6.54 12.78 10.68
C ALA A 19 -6.77 13.30 12.10
N GLN A 20 -6.41 14.56 12.38
CA GLN A 20 -6.64 15.19 13.69
C GLN A 20 -8.12 15.38 13.99
N ALA A 21 -8.94 15.71 12.98
CA ALA A 21 -10.38 15.88 13.15
C ALA A 21 -11.07 14.55 13.45
N LEU A 22 -10.67 13.47 12.80
CA LEU A 22 -11.14 12.12 13.10
C LEU A 22 -10.82 11.73 14.54
N GLU A 23 -9.57 11.90 14.97
CA GLU A 23 -9.13 11.55 16.34
C GLU A 23 -9.84 12.36 17.43
N ARG A 24 -10.00 13.68 17.23
CA ARG A 24 -10.48 14.58 18.30
C ARG A 24 -11.99 14.78 18.33
N ARG A 25 -12.65 14.78 17.17
CA ARG A 25 -14.04 15.22 17.04
C ARG A 25 -15.02 14.11 16.72
N ILE A 26 -14.56 13.00 16.15
CA ILE A 26 -15.45 11.94 15.71
C ILE A 26 -15.31 10.76 16.66
N LYS A 27 -16.17 10.73 17.67
CA LYS A 27 -16.35 9.62 18.60
C LYS A 27 -17.58 8.81 18.23
N ASP A 28 -17.69 8.42 16.97
CA ASP A 28 -18.78 7.56 16.51
C ASP A 28 -18.43 6.10 16.86
N PRO A 29 -19.28 5.36 17.60
CA PRO A 29 -19.03 3.94 17.88
C PRO A 29 -18.98 3.07 16.62
N ARG A 30 -19.47 3.55 15.46
CA ARG A 30 -19.40 2.85 14.17
C ARG A 30 -18.07 3.00 13.45
N LEU A 31 -17.25 3.95 13.88
CA LEU A 31 -15.90 4.16 13.37
C LEU A 31 -14.95 3.22 14.11
N GLY A 32 -14.46 2.22 13.38
CA GLY A 32 -13.40 1.33 13.87
C GLY A 32 -12.04 2.04 13.97
N PHE A 33 -10.97 1.26 14.12
CA PHE A 33 -9.60 1.78 14.03
C PHE A 33 -9.30 2.23 12.59
N ILE A 34 -9.57 3.50 12.31
CA ILE A 34 -9.33 4.13 11.01
C ILE A 34 -7.96 4.80 10.97
N THR A 35 -7.23 4.61 9.87
CA THR A 35 -5.98 5.32 9.60
C THR A 35 -6.09 6.05 8.27
N VAL A 36 -5.72 7.33 8.23
CA VAL A 36 -5.63 8.08 6.97
C VAL A 36 -4.25 7.85 6.34
N THR A 37 -4.20 7.16 5.20
CA THR A 37 -2.95 6.78 4.55
C THR A 37 -2.43 7.87 3.61
N ASP A 38 -3.31 8.48 2.82
CA ASP A 38 -2.92 9.49 1.83
C ASP A 38 -4.04 10.48 1.54
N ALA A 39 -3.70 11.61 0.91
CA ALA A 39 -4.68 12.53 0.34
C ALA A 39 -4.19 13.02 -1.02
N ARG A 40 -5.10 13.20 -1.96
CA ARG A 40 -4.82 13.77 -3.29
C ARG A 40 -5.80 14.88 -3.59
N VAL A 41 -5.28 15.95 -4.18
CA VAL A 41 -6.08 17.11 -4.57
C VAL A 41 -5.95 17.29 -6.07
N THR A 42 -7.07 17.60 -6.73
CA THR A 42 -7.08 17.90 -8.17
C THR A 42 -6.32 19.19 -8.48
N ASN A 43 -5.82 19.33 -9.71
CA ASN A 43 -5.06 20.51 -10.15
C ASN A 43 -5.87 21.82 -10.17
N ASP A 44 -7.19 21.76 -10.04
CA ASP A 44 -8.07 22.91 -9.86
C ASP A 44 -8.35 23.23 -8.38
N LEU A 45 -7.83 22.43 -7.46
CA LEU A 45 -8.00 22.52 -6.00
C LEU A 45 -9.46 22.42 -5.52
N GLN A 46 -10.37 21.89 -6.35
CA GLN A 46 -11.80 21.83 -6.01
C GLN A 46 -12.20 20.49 -5.37
N HIS A 47 -11.43 19.43 -5.62
CA HIS A 47 -11.72 18.09 -5.13
C HIS A 47 -10.52 17.52 -4.39
N ALA A 48 -10.77 16.91 -3.24
CA ALA A 48 -9.78 16.21 -2.45
C ALA A 48 -10.26 14.78 -2.16
N THR A 49 -9.49 13.80 -2.61
CA THR A 49 -9.70 12.38 -2.30
C THR A 49 -8.82 11.99 -1.14
N ILE A 50 -9.42 11.42 -0.10
CA ILE A 50 -8.75 10.97 1.12
C ILE A 50 -8.77 9.45 1.12
N TYR A 51 -7.59 8.87 1.22
CA TYR A 51 -7.39 7.43 1.29
C TYR A 51 -7.27 7.01 2.76
N TYR A 52 -7.98 5.95 3.13
CA TYR A 52 -8.02 5.47 4.50
C TYR A 52 -8.06 3.96 4.57
N THR A 53 -7.58 3.40 5.67
CA THR A 53 -7.65 1.99 5.98
C THR A 53 -8.47 1.81 7.23
N VAL A 54 -9.20 0.69 7.31
CA VAL A 54 -9.96 0.31 8.49
C VAL A 54 -9.43 -1.03 8.94
N PHE A 55 -8.99 -1.10 10.19
CA PHE A 55 -8.65 -2.37 10.81
C PHE A 55 -9.93 -3.04 11.29
N GLY A 56 -10.37 -4.10 10.60
CA GLY A 56 -11.61 -4.79 10.91
C GLY A 56 -12.15 -5.66 9.78
N SER A 57 -13.32 -6.23 10.02
CA SER A 57 -14.13 -7.02 9.08
C SER A 57 -14.75 -6.15 7.97
N GLU A 58 -15.26 -6.78 6.91
CA GLU A 58 -15.96 -6.08 5.81
C GLU A 58 -17.19 -5.30 6.30
N GLU A 59 -17.88 -5.81 7.32
CA GLU A 59 -19.03 -5.12 7.94
C GLU A 59 -18.60 -3.81 8.61
N GLU A 60 -17.46 -3.82 9.31
CA GLU A 60 -16.88 -2.63 9.95
C GLU A 60 -16.34 -1.62 8.91
N GLN A 61 -15.86 -2.10 7.77
CA GLN A 61 -15.49 -1.23 6.65
C GLN A 61 -16.73 -0.51 6.09
N ALA A 62 -17.84 -1.23 5.90
CA ALA A 62 -19.09 -0.65 5.42
C ALA A 62 -19.68 0.35 6.43
N SER A 63 -19.66 0.03 7.73
CA SER A 63 -20.12 0.95 8.78
C SER A 63 -19.26 2.21 8.84
N THR A 64 -17.94 2.05 8.74
CA THR A 64 -16.98 3.17 8.76
C THR A 64 -17.18 4.08 7.54
N LYS A 65 -17.40 3.51 6.36
CA LYS A 65 -17.72 4.28 5.14
C LYS A 65 -18.97 5.14 5.34
N ALA A 66 -20.05 4.58 5.90
CA ALA A 66 -21.28 5.33 6.17
C ALA A 66 -21.07 6.44 7.22
N ALA A 67 -20.26 6.18 8.24
CA ALA A 67 -19.90 7.16 9.25
C ALA A 67 -19.10 8.33 8.65
N LEU A 68 -18.11 8.05 7.79
CA LEU A 68 -17.32 9.07 7.10
C LEU A 68 -18.16 9.94 6.17
N GLU A 69 -19.09 9.35 5.41
CA GLU A 69 -20.00 10.13 4.55
C GLU A 69 -20.94 11.01 5.39
N SER A 70 -21.40 10.53 6.54
CA SER A 70 -22.20 11.34 7.47
C SER A 70 -21.38 12.50 8.09
N ALA A 71 -20.11 12.23 8.40
CA ALA A 71 -19.20 13.22 8.99
C ALA A 71 -18.57 14.18 7.95
N LYS A 72 -18.78 13.94 6.65
CA LYS A 72 -18.19 14.71 5.54
C LYS A 72 -18.37 16.21 5.67
N GLY A 73 -19.56 16.66 6.09
CA GLY A 73 -19.84 18.08 6.30
C GLY A 73 -18.97 18.69 7.41
N ILE A 74 -18.88 18.00 8.55
CA ILE A 74 -18.07 18.42 9.70
C ILE A 74 -16.58 18.44 9.34
N LEU A 75 -16.09 17.38 8.69
CA LEU A 75 -14.70 17.28 8.24
C LEU A 75 -14.34 18.37 7.24
N ARG A 76 -15.23 18.66 6.27
CA ARG A 76 -15.04 19.74 5.31
C ARG A 76 -15.00 21.10 5.99
N SER A 77 -15.88 21.35 6.97
CA SER A 77 -15.86 22.60 7.75
C SER A 77 -14.56 22.76 8.54
N GLU A 78 -14.03 21.69 9.13
CA GLU A 78 -12.74 21.73 9.84
C GLU A 78 -11.56 21.98 8.89
N VAL A 79 -11.57 21.33 7.73
CA VAL A 79 -10.59 21.64 6.67
C VAL A 79 -10.66 23.12 6.31
N GLY A 80 -11.85 23.65 6.03
CA GLY A 80 -12.04 25.06 5.65
C GLY A 80 -11.55 26.07 6.69
N LYS A 81 -11.62 25.76 7.99
CA LYS A 81 -11.10 26.63 9.06
C LYS A 81 -9.57 26.62 9.15
N ASN A 82 -8.93 25.55 8.70
CA ASN A 82 -7.50 25.31 8.90
C ASN A 82 -6.66 25.48 7.62
N ILE A 83 -7.30 25.78 6.48
CA ILE A 83 -6.63 26.06 5.21
C ILE A 83 -6.86 27.50 4.76
N THR A 84 -5.83 28.13 4.22
CA THR A 84 -5.94 29.45 3.56
C THR A 84 -6.32 29.25 2.10
N ALA A 85 -7.57 28.85 1.85
CA ALA A 85 -8.11 28.67 0.50
C ALA A 85 -9.41 29.48 0.32
N ARG A 86 -9.57 30.07 -0.86
CA ARG A 86 -10.82 30.79 -1.21
C ARG A 86 -12.02 29.83 -1.30
N LEU A 87 -11.77 28.61 -1.77
CA LEU A 87 -12.76 27.55 -1.86
C LEU A 87 -12.26 26.35 -1.07
N THR A 88 -13.09 25.81 -0.19
CA THR A 88 -12.79 24.54 0.48
C THR A 88 -13.12 23.38 -0.45
N PRO A 89 -12.16 22.50 -0.75
CA PRO A 89 -12.38 21.36 -1.63
C PRO A 89 -13.53 20.47 -1.14
N THR A 90 -14.18 19.79 -2.07
CA THR A 90 -15.11 18.70 -1.74
C THR A 90 -14.29 17.46 -1.36
N LEU A 91 -14.61 16.86 -0.21
CA LEU A 91 -13.92 15.68 0.29
C LEU A 91 -14.59 14.40 -0.23
N THR A 92 -13.80 13.44 -0.71
CA THR A 92 -14.23 12.10 -1.10
C THR A 92 -13.39 11.08 -0.35
N PHE A 93 -14.01 10.04 0.21
CA PHE A 93 -13.30 9.02 0.98
C PHE A 93 -13.21 7.72 0.17
N VAL A 94 -12.01 7.17 0.06
CA VAL A 94 -11.74 5.92 -0.68
C VAL A 94 -10.95 4.98 0.23
N PRO A 95 -11.39 3.72 0.41
CA PRO A 95 -10.61 2.74 1.14
C PRO A 95 -9.31 2.43 0.39
N ASP A 96 -8.22 2.30 1.14
CA ASP A 96 -6.90 1.99 0.64
C ASP A 96 -6.61 0.49 0.77
N GLU A 97 -6.34 -0.17 -0.35
CA GLU A 97 -6.02 -1.60 -0.43
C GLU A 97 -4.51 -1.87 -0.27
N VAL A 98 -3.66 -0.84 -0.34
CA VAL A 98 -2.19 -0.98 -0.37
C VAL A 98 -1.58 -1.70 0.85
N PRO A 99 -2.05 -1.50 2.11
CA PRO A 99 -1.44 -2.18 3.26
C PRO A 99 -1.61 -3.70 3.22
N VAL A 100 -2.70 -4.19 2.61
CA VAL A 100 -2.95 -5.64 2.48
C VAL A 100 -1.89 -6.28 1.59
N ASN A 101 -1.46 -5.58 0.54
CA ASN A 101 -0.48 -6.09 -0.41
C ASN A 101 0.95 -6.13 0.18
N ALA A 102 1.31 -5.17 1.04
CA ALA A 102 2.63 -5.13 1.67
C ALA A 102 2.89 -6.36 2.56
N ALA A 103 1.92 -6.74 3.40
CA ALA A 103 2.04 -7.92 4.24
C ALA A 103 2.18 -9.23 3.44
N HIS A 104 1.48 -9.31 2.30
CA HIS A 104 1.58 -10.45 1.40
C HIS A 104 2.97 -10.56 0.75
N ILE A 105 3.52 -9.43 0.30
CA ILE A 105 4.88 -9.38 -0.27
C ILE A 105 5.94 -9.77 0.77
N GLU A 106 5.81 -9.30 2.01
CA GLU A 106 6.70 -9.65 3.12
C GLU A 106 6.71 -11.17 3.36
N ASP A 107 5.53 -11.80 3.37
CA ASP A 107 5.38 -13.25 3.54
C ASP A 107 6.03 -14.03 2.39
N LEU A 108 5.85 -13.58 1.13
CA LEU A 108 6.48 -14.19 -0.04
C LEU A 108 8.00 -14.04 -0.04
N LEU A 109 8.53 -12.88 0.37
CA LEU A 109 9.96 -12.64 0.50
C LEU A 109 10.57 -13.54 1.57
N ARG A 110 9.90 -13.67 2.72
CA ARG A 110 10.33 -14.57 3.80
C ARG A 110 10.39 -16.02 3.33
N LYS A 111 9.33 -16.52 2.68
CA LYS A 111 9.29 -17.88 2.12
C LYS A 111 10.38 -18.12 1.08
N THR A 112 10.64 -17.15 0.21
CA THR A 112 11.71 -17.27 -0.79
C THR A 112 13.08 -17.36 -0.13
N LYS A 113 13.34 -16.53 0.88
CA LYS A 113 14.61 -16.53 1.63
C LYS A 113 14.84 -17.85 2.38
N GLU A 114 13.79 -18.44 2.96
CA GLU A 114 13.85 -19.76 3.60
C GLU A 114 14.24 -20.84 2.58
N ARG A 115 13.60 -20.87 1.40
CA ARG A 115 13.90 -21.82 0.32
C ARG A 115 15.31 -21.66 -0.26
N ASP A 116 15.78 -20.42 -0.41
CA ASP A 116 17.14 -20.14 -0.88
C ASP A 116 18.20 -20.64 0.12
N ALA A 117 17.93 -20.50 1.42
CA ALA A 117 18.81 -21.00 2.47
C ALA A 117 18.86 -22.55 2.47
N GLU A 118 17.71 -23.21 2.32
CA GLU A 118 17.64 -24.67 2.16
C GLU A 118 18.42 -25.15 0.93
N LEU A 119 18.27 -24.47 -0.21
CA LEU A 119 19.00 -24.80 -1.44
C LEU A 119 20.51 -24.60 -1.28
N ALA A 120 20.92 -23.52 -0.59
CA ALA A 120 22.33 -23.26 -0.32
C ALA A 120 22.95 -24.35 0.58
N ALA A 121 22.25 -24.76 1.63
CA ALA A 121 22.69 -25.86 2.50
C ALA A 121 22.74 -27.21 1.75
N ALA A 122 21.76 -27.48 0.87
CA ALA A 122 21.75 -28.67 0.03
C ALA A 122 22.93 -28.69 -0.96
N ARG A 123 23.32 -27.53 -1.50
CA ARG A 123 24.48 -27.41 -2.42
C ARG A 123 25.82 -27.67 -1.74
N GLU A 124 25.96 -27.32 -0.46
CA GLU A 124 27.20 -27.52 0.30
C GLU A 124 27.55 -29.01 0.46
N SER A 125 26.52 -29.87 0.50
CA SER A 125 26.67 -31.33 0.60
C SER A 125 26.40 -32.08 -0.71
N ALA A 126 26.15 -31.36 -1.81
CA ALA A 126 25.86 -31.97 -3.10
C ALA A 126 27.15 -32.30 -3.86
N GLU A 127 27.27 -33.54 -4.31
CA GLU A 127 28.27 -33.94 -5.30
C GLU A 127 27.77 -33.61 -6.71
N TYR A 128 28.68 -33.17 -7.59
CA TYR A 128 28.35 -32.92 -8.99
C TYR A 128 27.92 -34.23 -9.65
N ALA A 129 26.78 -34.20 -10.35
CA ALA A 129 26.25 -35.38 -11.05
C ALA A 129 27.09 -35.81 -12.28
N GLY A 130 28.04 -34.98 -12.71
CA GLY A 130 29.05 -35.33 -13.71
C GLY A 130 30.40 -35.57 -13.04
N GLY A 131 31.07 -36.67 -13.41
CA GLY A 131 32.49 -36.86 -13.08
C GLY A 131 33.37 -35.80 -13.77
N GLU A 132 34.68 -35.89 -13.53
CA GLU A 132 35.69 -34.92 -14.01
C GLU A 132 35.71 -34.75 -15.55
N ASP A 133 35.17 -35.72 -16.30
CA ASP A 133 35.04 -35.65 -17.75
C ASP A 133 33.57 -35.68 -18.20
N ALA A 134 33.10 -34.55 -18.74
CA ALA A 134 31.73 -34.38 -19.24
C ALA A 134 31.57 -34.80 -20.72
N TYR A 135 32.65 -35.25 -21.36
CA TYR A 135 32.63 -35.65 -22.77
C TYR A 135 32.52 -37.17 -22.92
N LYS A 136 31.72 -37.63 -23.90
CA LYS A 136 31.79 -39.01 -24.39
C LYS A 136 33.07 -39.13 -25.21
N SER A 137 34.08 -39.82 -24.69
CA SER A 137 35.24 -40.22 -25.49
C SER A 137 34.77 -41.18 -26.59
N THR A 138 34.94 -40.76 -27.84
CA THR A 138 34.72 -41.61 -29.01
C THR A 138 35.97 -42.45 -29.24
N GLU A 139 36.15 -43.50 -28.44
CA GLU A 139 37.06 -44.58 -28.80
C GLU A 139 36.29 -45.89 -28.77
N THR A 140 35.67 -46.24 -29.90
CA THR A 140 35.63 -47.62 -30.42
C THR A 140 35.12 -47.53 -31.86
N GLU A 141 36.00 -47.75 -32.84
CA GLU A 141 35.77 -48.62 -34.01
C GLU A 141 37.12 -48.76 -34.73
N GLU A 142 37.81 -49.84 -34.37
CA GLU A 142 38.82 -50.47 -35.21
C GLU A 142 38.18 -50.76 -36.58
N ASP A 143 38.84 -50.39 -37.67
CA ASP A 143 38.67 -51.13 -38.92
C ASP A 143 40.05 -51.31 -39.56
N GLU A 144 40.40 -52.59 -39.67
CA GLU A 144 41.59 -53.16 -40.30
C GLU A 144 41.72 -52.71 -41.76
N ALA A 145 42.94 -52.34 -42.17
CA ALA A 145 43.43 -52.50 -43.55
C ALA A 145 44.97 -52.51 -43.60
#